data_AF-A0A9D5IHD3-F1
#
_entry.id   AF-A0A9D5IHD3-F1
#
_cell.length_a   1.000
_cell.length_b   1.000
_cell.length_c   1.000
_cell.angle_alpha   90.00
_cell.angle_beta   90.00
_cell.angle_gamma   90.00
#
_symmetry.space_group_name_H-M   'P 1'
#
loop_
_entity.id
_entity.type
_entity.pdbx_description
1 polymer ?
#
loop_
_entity_poly.entity_id
_entity_poly.type
_entity_poly.pdbx_seq_one_letter_code
_entity_poly.pdbx_strand_id
1 'polypeptide(L)'
;MQLTVVRWNRGRDAVDTFISRYDRIDPLRPAAFRWARAQRLFLLGDRLDPRWDDQLTALVLDYQQTLGGTDCPLVCPAPRFRLIHRAHRIYAENGETRWELEARLLAGQSDQEISRRVGLPRGLVAVYHDSFCTCRDRLRASDCILVTFIGRGPMVGFAPGDIGGVWKWVGYFTGPYMLDVLIAATSKQTRRHAYTEDALESARRFVLMAQIPVTARFASLATIVGMIDETEQRAAPPEPSIGPSLAVTSGAGDRPITPDRLPQLRLGRGLGKSRTCGAMPWASTGKSGVGRTVTSTARFG
;
A
#
# COMPACT_ATOMS: atom_id res chain seq x y z
N MET A 1 3.76 -13.14 -45.09
CA MET A 1 3.48 -11.93 -44.29
C MET A 1 4.83 -11.36 -43.85
N GLN A 2 5.35 -10.36 -44.57
CA GLN A 2 6.67 -9.78 -44.31
C GLN A 2 6.52 -8.66 -43.27
N LEU A 3 7.20 -8.78 -42.13
CA LEU A 3 7.30 -7.70 -41.14
C LEU A 3 8.34 -6.69 -41.63
N THR A 4 7.87 -5.52 -42.06
CA THR A 4 8.71 -4.39 -42.43
C THR A 4 9.39 -3.86 -41.16
N VAL A 5 10.68 -4.12 -41.01
CA VAL A 5 11.52 -3.53 -39.95
C VAL A 5 11.72 -2.05 -40.27
N VAL A 6 10.94 -1.19 -39.61
CA VAL A 6 11.10 0.27 -39.70
C VAL A 6 12.40 0.65 -39.00
N ARG A 7 13.42 1.00 -39.79
CA ARG A 7 14.72 1.46 -39.30
C ARG A 7 14.58 2.92 -38.87
N TRP A 8 14.42 3.15 -37.57
CA TRP A 8 14.39 4.51 -37.00
C TRP A 8 15.76 5.18 -37.15
N ASN A 9 15.79 6.32 -37.86
CA ASN A 9 16.99 7.14 -37.98
C ASN A 9 17.29 7.85 -36.65
N ARG A 10 18.49 7.60 -36.10
CA ARG A 10 19.07 8.28 -34.92
C ARG A 10 19.38 9.75 -35.26
N GLY A 11 18.36 10.60 -35.32
CA GLY A 11 18.51 12.04 -35.16
C GLY A 11 18.76 12.36 -33.69
N ARG A 12 19.91 12.94 -33.36
CA ARG A 12 20.49 12.96 -31.99
C ARG A 12 19.86 13.99 -31.05
N ASP A 13 18.96 14.85 -31.53
CA ASP A 13 18.62 16.11 -30.82
C ASP A 13 17.15 16.23 -30.35
N ALA A 14 16.30 15.22 -30.59
CA ALA A 14 14.88 15.24 -30.17
C ALA A 14 14.50 14.16 -29.13
N VAL A 15 15.47 13.38 -28.63
CA VAL A 15 15.24 12.17 -27.81
C VAL A 15 15.41 12.41 -26.30
N ASP A 16 15.95 13.56 -25.88
CA ASP A 16 16.30 13.79 -24.46
C ASP A 16 15.11 14.08 -23.54
N THR A 17 13.97 14.53 -24.07
CA THR A 17 12.79 14.84 -23.22
C THR A 17 12.11 13.59 -22.65
N PHE A 18 12.40 12.40 -23.19
CA PHE A 18 11.82 11.13 -22.72
C PHE A 18 12.63 10.43 -21.63
N ILE A 19 13.89 10.84 -21.40
CA ILE A 19 14.78 10.25 -20.38
C ILE A 19 14.29 10.57 -18.96
N SER A 20 13.57 11.69 -18.79
CA SER A 20 13.14 12.22 -17.49
C SER A 20 12.32 11.24 -16.62
N ARG A 21 11.48 10.39 -17.23
CA ARG A 21 10.49 9.58 -16.49
C ARG A 21 11.05 8.47 -15.61
N TYR A 22 12.35 8.20 -15.71
CA TYR A 22 13.03 7.19 -14.89
C TYR A 22 14.02 7.80 -13.89
N ASP A 23 14.15 9.12 -13.85
CA ASP A 23 14.98 9.78 -12.86
C ASP A 23 14.40 9.52 -11.46
N ARG A 24 15.29 9.19 -10.51
CA ARG A 24 14.97 9.06 -9.09
C ARG A 24 14.38 10.35 -8.52
N ILE A 25 14.65 11.50 -9.11
CA ILE A 25 14.12 12.80 -8.66
C ILE A 25 12.73 13.06 -9.26
N ASP A 26 12.34 12.43 -10.38
CA ASP A 26 11.05 12.71 -11.03
C ASP A 26 9.87 12.27 -10.15
N PRO A 27 9.02 13.19 -9.66
CA PRO A 27 7.87 12.84 -8.81
C PRO A 27 6.87 11.93 -9.52
N LEU A 28 6.79 12.00 -10.86
CA LEU A 28 5.87 11.23 -11.69
C LEU A 28 6.44 9.89 -12.16
N ARG A 29 7.64 9.50 -11.69
CA ARG A 29 8.22 8.20 -12.05
C ARG A 29 7.27 7.05 -11.66
N PRO A 30 7.15 6.01 -12.48
CA PRO A 30 6.28 4.88 -12.17
C PRO A 30 6.75 4.16 -10.89
N ALA A 31 5.84 3.41 -10.26
CA ALA A 31 6.14 2.63 -9.05
C ALA A 31 7.34 1.69 -9.22
N ALA A 32 7.45 1.07 -10.40
CA ALA A 32 8.49 0.12 -10.79
C ALA A 32 9.54 0.77 -11.72
N PHE A 33 9.97 2.01 -11.45
CA PHE A 33 10.80 2.77 -12.40
C PHE A 33 12.11 2.07 -12.78
N ARG A 34 12.79 1.39 -11.83
CA ARG A 34 14.02 0.63 -12.13
C ARG A 34 13.75 -0.56 -13.05
N TRP A 35 12.66 -1.28 -12.78
CA TRP A 35 12.23 -2.38 -13.63
C TRP A 35 11.88 -1.91 -15.04
N ALA A 36 11.09 -0.84 -15.14
CA ALA A 36 10.70 -0.25 -16.41
C ALA A 36 11.91 0.33 -17.18
N ARG A 37 12.87 0.93 -16.47
CA ARG A 37 14.14 1.41 -17.04
C ARG A 37 14.97 0.26 -17.60
N ALA A 38 15.20 -0.79 -16.82
CA ALA A 38 15.91 -1.99 -17.27
C ALA A 38 15.22 -2.64 -18.47
N GLN A 39 13.88 -2.76 -18.43
CA GLN A 39 13.10 -3.33 -19.52
C GLN A 39 13.25 -2.53 -20.81
N ARG A 40 13.25 -1.19 -20.73
CA ARG A 40 13.52 -0.33 -21.89
C ARG A 40 14.92 -0.59 -22.46
N LEU A 41 15.94 -0.65 -21.61
CA LEU A 41 17.33 -0.90 -22.04
C LEU A 41 17.45 -2.26 -22.74
N PHE A 42 16.83 -3.30 -22.16
CA PHE A 42 16.77 -4.64 -22.74
C PHE A 42 16.10 -4.65 -24.12
N LEU A 43 14.91 -4.06 -24.24
CA LEU A 43 14.14 -4.05 -25.49
C LEU A 43 14.80 -3.24 -26.62
N LEU A 44 15.50 -2.15 -26.28
CA LEU A 44 16.16 -1.29 -27.27
C LEU A 44 17.61 -1.69 -27.56
N GLY A 45 18.20 -2.60 -26.77
CA GLY A 45 19.63 -2.92 -26.84
C GLY A 45 20.53 -1.75 -26.45
N ASP A 46 20.03 -0.82 -25.63
CA ASP A 46 20.78 0.32 -25.12
C ASP A 46 21.76 -0.10 -24.03
N ARG A 47 22.81 0.69 -23.82
CA ARG A 47 23.77 0.49 -22.72
C ARG A 47 23.30 1.22 -21.47
N LEU A 48 23.66 0.69 -20.29
CA LEU A 48 23.53 1.39 -19.03
C LEU A 48 24.32 2.70 -19.06
N ASP A 49 23.74 3.76 -18.52
CA ASP A 49 24.46 5.00 -18.24
C ASP A 49 24.74 5.08 -16.72
N PRO A 50 26.00 4.92 -16.28
CA PRO A 50 26.36 4.95 -14.86
C PRO A 50 26.00 6.26 -14.13
N ARG A 51 25.70 7.35 -14.86
CA ARG A 51 25.26 8.62 -14.26
C ARG A 51 23.82 8.56 -13.76
N TRP A 52 22.98 7.75 -14.42
CA TRP A 52 21.53 7.69 -14.19
C TRP A 52 21.07 6.34 -13.65
N ASP A 53 21.75 5.27 -14.06
CA ASP A 53 21.38 3.90 -13.75
C ASP A 53 22.17 3.37 -12.55
N ASP A 54 21.47 3.02 -11.47
CA ASP A 54 22.09 2.49 -10.26
C ASP A 54 22.41 0.98 -10.35
N GLN A 55 23.11 0.46 -9.34
CA GLN A 55 23.50 -0.95 -9.28
C GLN A 55 22.31 -1.92 -9.35
N LEU A 56 21.16 -1.52 -8.78
CA LEU A 56 19.97 -2.36 -8.83
C LEU A 56 19.36 -2.37 -10.24
N THR A 57 19.33 -1.23 -10.94
CA THR A 57 18.91 -1.17 -12.34
C THR A 57 19.80 -2.04 -13.22
N ALA A 58 21.12 -2.02 -12.99
CA ALA A 58 22.06 -2.91 -13.66
C ALA A 58 21.79 -4.40 -13.36
N LEU A 59 21.49 -4.74 -12.11
CA LEU A 59 21.13 -6.11 -11.71
C LEU A 59 19.84 -6.59 -12.38
N VAL A 60 18.82 -5.73 -12.47
CA VAL A 60 17.55 -6.06 -13.14
C VAL A 60 17.75 -6.24 -14.64
N LEU A 61 18.59 -5.42 -15.28
CA LEU A 61 18.93 -5.56 -16.69
C LEU A 61 19.65 -6.90 -16.96
N ASP A 62 20.68 -7.23 -16.17
CA ASP A 62 21.40 -8.50 -16.27
C ASP A 62 20.47 -9.71 -16.04
N TYR A 63 19.52 -9.58 -15.10
CA TYR A 63 18.47 -10.57 -14.90
C TYR A 63 17.58 -10.75 -16.15
N GLN A 64 17.08 -9.67 -16.76
CA GLN A 64 16.25 -9.73 -17.96
C GLN A 64 17.01 -10.26 -19.18
N GLN A 65 18.28 -9.88 -19.35
CA GLN A 65 19.15 -10.43 -20.38
C GLN A 65 19.36 -11.94 -20.20
N THR A 66 19.57 -12.38 -18.95
CA THR A 66 19.71 -13.82 -18.64
C THR A 66 18.42 -14.59 -18.92
N LEU A 67 17.25 -13.98 -18.68
CA LEU A 67 15.96 -14.57 -19.02
C LEU A 67 15.73 -14.67 -20.53
N GLY A 68 16.30 -13.77 -21.33
CA GLY A 68 16.01 -13.65 -22.75
C GLY A 68 14.61 -13.14 -23.06
N GLY A 69 13.90 -12.56 -22.07
CA GLY A 69 12.52 -12.12 -22.21
C GLY A 69 11.97 -11.45 -20.94
N THR A 70 10.68 -11.08 -20.98
CA THR A 70 9.97 -10.42 -19.87
C THR A 70 9.20 -11.37 -18.97
N ASP A 71 8.97 -12.60 -19.42
CA ASP A 71 8.20 -13.59 -18.67
C ASP A 71 9.01 -14.11 -17.48
N CYS A 72 8.31 -14.35 -16.37
CA CYS A 72 8.94 -14.90 -15.17
C CYS A 72 8.92 -16.43 -15.22
N PRO A 73 10.05 -17.13 -15.41
CA PRO A 73 10.05 -18.59 -15.37
C PRO A 73 9.78 -19.10 -13.96
N LEU A 74 9.38 -20.37 -13.84
CA LEU A 74 9.16 -20.99 -12.52
C LEU A 74 10.46 -21.22 -11.75
N VAL A 75 11.57 -21.45 -12.48
CA VAL A 75 12.88 -21.76 -11.93
C VAL A 75 13.80 -20.54 -12.04
N CYS A 76 14.55 -20.27 -10.97
CA CYS A 76 15.49 -19.17 -10.94
C CYS A 76 16.68 -19.46 -11.89
N PRO A 77 17.01 -18.54 -12.82
CA PRO A 77 18.04 -18.80 -13.82
C PRO A 77 19.47 -18.87 -13.25
N ALA A 78 19.74 -18.20 -12.13
CA ALA A 78 21.03 -18.28 -11.44
C ALA A 78 20.92 -17.93 -9.95
N PRO A 79 21.76 -18.48 -9.06
CA PRO A 79 21.72 -18.21 -7.62
C PRO A 79 21.79 -16.72 -7.25
N ARG A 80 22.56 -15.91 -7.98
CA ARG A 80 22.67 -14.46 -7.77
C ARG A 80 21.35 -13.70 -7.95
N PHE A 81 20.41 -14.27 -8.71
CA PHE A 81 19.11 -13.66 -8.99
C PHE A 81 17.99 -14.12 -8.05
N ARG A 82 18.27 -14.94 -7.04
CA ARG A 82 17.22 -15.54 -6.17
C ARG A 82 16.22 -14.52 -5.61
N LEU A 83 16.71 -13.38 -5.11
CA LEU A 83 15.84 -12.35 -4.53
C LEU A 83 15.00 -11.63 -5.58
N ILE A 84 15.63 -11.12 -6.66
CA ILE A 84 14.90 -10.40 -7.71
C ILE A 84 13.94 -11.31 -8.46
N HIS A 85 14.31 -12.57 -8.70
CA HIS A 85 13.45 -13.57 -9.32
C HIS A 85 12.21 -13.84 -8.46
N ARG A 86 12.37 -14.03 -7.15
CA ARG A 86 11.24 -14.24 -6.24
C ARG A 86 10.36 -12.99 -6.12
N ALA A 87 10.95 -11.78 -6.16
CA ALA A 87 10.19 -10.54 -6.21
C ALA A 87 9.40 -10.41 -7.51
N HIS A 88 10.01 -10.76 -8.65
CA HIS A 88 9.34 -10.78 -9.96
C HIS A 88 8.17 -11.77 -9.98
N ARG A 89 8.31 -12.95 -9.36
CA ARG A 89 7.20 -13.89 -9.20
C ARG A 89 6.03 -13.31 -8.42
N ILE A 90 6.28 -12.71 -7.26
CA ILE A 90 5.22 -12.05 -6.47
C ILE A 90 4.53 -10.97 -7.31
N TYR A 91 5.30 -10.19 -8.07
CA TYR A 91 4.76 -9.15 -8.93
C TYR A 91 3.87 -9.73 -10.05
N ALA A 92 4.35 -10.76 -10.74
CA ALA A 92 3.69 -11.40 -11.88
C ALA A 92 2.43 -12.20 -11.48
N GLU A 93 2.45 -12.89 -10.33
CA GLU A 93 1.30 -13.65 -9.83
C GLU A 93 0.11 -12.74 -9.51
N ASN A 94 0.36 -11.47 -9.17
CA ASN A 94 -0.67 -10.46 -8.88
C ASN A 94 -1.77 -10.92 -7.89
N GLY A 95 -1.38 -11.68 -6.87
CA GLY A 95 -2.29 -12.22 -5.84
C GLY A 95 -2.24 -11.50 -4.51
N GLU A 96 -2.91 -12.07 -3.49
CA GLU A 96 -3.01 -11.50 -2.13
C GLU A 96 -1.65 -11.16 -1.51
N THR A 97 -0.62 -11.98 -1.75
CA THR A 97 0.75 -11.71 -1.26
C THR A 97 1.29 -10.38 -1.78
N ARG A 98 1.06 -10.07 -3.06
CA ARG A 98 1.44 -8.79 -3.66
C ARG A 98 0.65 -7.65 -3.06
N TRP A 99 -0.66 -7.82 -2.97
CA TRP A 99 -1.57 -6.79 -2.47
C TRP A 99 -1.25 -6.40 -1.03
N GLU A 100 -1.04 -7.39 -0.16
CA GLU A 100 -0.63 -7.16 1.23
C GLU A 100 0.74 -6.47 1.29
N LEU A 101 1.72 -6.94 0.51
CA LEU A 101 3.06 -6.36 0.50
C LEU A 101 3.04 -4.88 0.09
N GLU A 102 2.34 -4.53 -0.99
CA GLU A 102 2.19 -3.15 -1.44
C GLU A 102 1.42 -2.28 -0.42
N ALA A 103 0.32 -2.79 0.14
CA ALA A 103 -0.45 -2.07 1.14
C ALA A 103 0.35 -1.75 2.40
N ARG A 104 1.17 -2.69 2.87
CA ARG A 104 2.03 -2.48 4.05
C ARG A 104 3.19 -1.51 3.78
N LEU A 105 3.74 -1.51 2.56
CA LEU A 105 4.73 -0.51 2.14
C LEU A 105 4.12 0.89 2.16
N LEU A 106 2.89 1.03 1.66
CA LEU A 106 2.13 2.29 1.70
C LEU A 106 1.75 2.73 3.11
N ALA A 107 1.51 1.78 4.01
CA ALA A 107 1.29 2.04 5.44
C ALA A 107 2.57 2.50 6.19
N GLY A 108 3.70 2.65 5.49
CA GLY A 108 4.95 3.13 6.06
C GLY A 108 5.68 2.12 6.95
N GLN A 109 5.29 0.84 6.90
CA GLN A 109 5.95 -0.19 7.69
C GLN A 109 7.39 -0.46 7.21
N SER A 110 8.28 -0.74 8.15
CA SER A 110 9.67 -1.14 7.87
C SER A 110 9.75 -2.53 7.25
N ASP A 111 10.87 -2.84 6.58
CA ASP A 111 11.07 -4.18 5.97
C ASP A 111 10.97 -5.31 7.00
N GLN A 112 11.38 -5.04 8.24
CA GLN A 112 11.33 -6.03 9.32
C GLN A 112 9.90 -6.30 9.79
N GLU A 113 9.08 -5.25 9.93
CA GLU A 113 7.67 -5.42 10.32
C GLU A 113 6.89 -6.16 9.23
N ILE A 114 7.09 -5.76 7.96
CA ILE A 114 6.48 -6.43 6.81
C ILE A 114 6.91 -7.89 6.75
N SER A 115 8.21 -8.16 6.89
CA SER A 115 8.77 -9.51 6.89
C SER A 115 8.07 -10.43 7.89
N ARG A 116 7.87 -9.97 9.14
CA ARG A 116 7.19 -10.74 10.19
C ARG A 116 5.71 -10.98 9.88
N ARG A 117 5.03 -10.00 9.28
CA ARG A 117 3.58 -10.08 9.01
C ARG A 117 3.25 -10.94 7.79
N VAL A 118 4.05 -10.85 6.73
CA VAL A 118 3.81 -11.55 5.46
C VAL A 118 4.54 -12.89 5.40
N GLY A 119 5.52 -13.14 6.30
CA GLY A 119 6.32 -14.36 6.28
C GLY A 119 7.37 -14.38 5.14
N LEU A 120 7.83 -13.21 4.71
CA LEU A 120 8.84 -13.06 3.65
C LEU A 120 10.20 -12.67 4.24
N PRO A 121 11.33 -13.10 3.65
CA PRO A 121 12.65 -12.61 4.08
C PRO A 121 12.76 -11.09 3.97
N ARG A 122 13.37 -10.42 4.95
CA ARG A 122 13.58 -8.96 4.93
C ARG A 122 14.23 -8.46 3.63
N GLY A 123 15.27 -9.16 3.16
CA GLY A 123 15.97 -8.80 1.92
C GLY A 123 15.07 -8.91 0.67
N LEU A 124 14.08 -9.80 0.68
CA LEU A 124 13.10 -9.90 -0.41
C LEU A 124 12.15 -8.69 -0.40
N VAL A 125 11.70 -8.24 0.77
CA VAL A 125 10.86 -7.04 0.91
C VAL A 125 11.58 -5.81 0.37
N ALA A 126 12.85 -5.63 0.75
CA ALA A 126 13.67 -4.53 0.26
C ALA A 126 13.82 -4.56 -1.27
N VAL A 127 14.20 -5.70 -1.84
CA VAL A 127 14.33 -5.86 -3.31
C VAL A 127 13.00 -5.64 -4.02
N TYR A 128 11.89 -6.11 -3.46
CA TYR A 128 10.55 -5.87 -4.02
C TYR A 128 10.20 -4.39 -4.03
N HIS A 129 10.38 -3.68 -2.90
CA HIS A 129 10.17 -2.23 -2.81
C HIS A 129 11.02 -1.50 -3.85
N ASP A 130 12.32 -1.77 -3.92
CA ASP A 130 13.22 -1.00 -4.77
C ASP A 130 13.03 -1.29 -6.27
N SER A 131 12.50 -2.46 -6.63
CA SER A 131 12.34 -2.88 -8.03
C SER A 131 10.93 -2.63 -8.57
N PHE A 132 9.89 -2.88 -7.76
CA PHE A 132 8.50 -2.92 -8.21
C PHE A 132 7.57 -1.91 -7.53
N CYS A 133 7.92 -1.41 -6.33
CA CYS A 133 7.03 -0.57 -5.53
C CYS A 133 7.79 0.50 -4.75
N THR A 134 8.53 1.38 -5.44
CA THR A 134 9.33 2.43 -4.79
C THR A 134 8.44 3.60 -4.38
N CYS A 135 7.84 3.50 -3.19
CA CYS A 135 6.87 4.48 -2.66
C CYS A 135 7.36 5.24 -1.41
N ARG A 136 8.34 4.73 -0.67
CA ARG A 136 8.71 5.26 0.66
C ARG A 136 9.15 6.73 0.65
N ASP A 137 9.86 7.13 -0.39
CA ASP A 137 10.32 8.50 -0.58
C ASP A 137 9.20 9.48 -0.95
N ARG A 138 8.00 8.96 -1.26
CA ARG A 138 6.84 9.72 -1.73
C ARG A 138 5.59 9.54 -0.87
N LEU A 139 5.68 8.88 0.30
CA LEU A 139 4.50 8.69 1.18
C LEU A 139 3.85 10.00 1.62
N ARG A 140 4.57 11.13 1.57
CA ARG A 140 4.02 12.47 1.87
C ARG A 140 3.33 13.16 0.69
N ALA A 141 3.51 12.64 -0.53
CA ALA A 141 2.87 13.15 -1.74
C ALA A 141 1.60 12.35 -2.03
N SER A 142 0.51 12.69 -1.32
CA SER A 142 -0.74 11.91 -1.33
C SER A 142 -1.40 11.80 -2.69
N ASP A 143 -1.35 12.86 -3.48
CA ASP A 143 -1.78 12.91 -4.88
C ASP A 143 -0.99 11.91 -5.74
N CYS A 144 0.33 11.89 -5.61
CA CYS A 144 1.20 10.92 -6.29
C CYS A 144 0.89 9.49 -5.87
N ILE A 145 0.73 9.23 -4.56
CA ILE A 145 0.39 7.89 -4.06
C ILE A 145 -0.96 7.41 -4.59
N LEU A 146 -1.98 8.27 -4.56
CA LEU A 146 -3.30 7.98 -5.09
C LEU A 146 -3.24 7.61 -6.57
N VAL A 147 -2.60 8.46 -7.39
CA VAL A 147 -2.55 8.25 -8.85
C VAL A 147 -1.70 7.05 -9.25
N THR A 148 -0.53 6.87 -8.62
CA THR A 148 0.47 5.87 -9.06
C THR A 148 0.27 4.49 -8.44
N PHE A 149 -0.14 4.40 -7.17
CA PHE A 149 -0.16 3.12 -6.44
C PHE A 149 -1.57 2.60 -6.18
N ILE A 150 -2.50 3.49 -5.84
CA ILE A 150 -3.88 3.10 -5.49
C ILE A 150 -4.77 3.09 -6.74
N GLY A 151 -4.56 4.01 -7.68
CA GLY A 151 -5.34 4.15 -8.90
C GLY A 151 -6.61 4.98 -8.70
N ARG A 152 -7.62 4.74 -9.56
CA ARG A 152 -8.84 5.56 -9.58
C ARG A 152 -9.87 5.19 -8.52
N GLY A 153 -9.73 4.05 -7.85
CA GLY A 153 -10.70 3.48 -6.92
C GLY A 153 -11.27 4.50 -5.91
N PRO A 154 -10.43 5.25 -5.17
CA PRO A 154 -10.92 6.22 -4.19
C PRO A 154 -11.79 7.35 -4.75
N MET A 155 -11.70 7.64 -6.05
CA MET A 155 -12.46 8.72 -6.70
C MET A 155 -13.76 8.23 -7.36
N VAL A 156 -13.76 6.99 -7.86
CA VAL A 156 -14.88 6.46 -8.67
C VAL A 156 -15.56 5.22 -8.07
N GLY A 157 -15.06 4.72 -6.94
CA GLY A 157 -15.37 3.41 -6.39
C GLY A 157 -14.38 2.35 -6.89
N PHE A 158 -14.06 1.37 -6.03
CA PHE A 158 -13.24 0.23 -6.42
C PHE A 158 -14.07 -0.75 -7.27
N ALA A 159 -13.44 -1.39 -8.26
CA ALA A 159 -14.13 -2.41 -9.03
C ALA A 159 -14.52 -3.60 -8.13
N PRO A 160 -15.64 -4.30 -8.40
CA PRO A 160 -15.96 -5.54 -7.70
C PRO A 160 -14.79 -6.52 -7.77
N GLY A 161 -14.30 -6.98 -6.61
CA GLY A 161 -13.15 -7.87 -6.51
C GLY A 161 -11.77 -7.19 -6.48
N ASP A 162 -11.68 -5.86 -6.63
CA ASP A 162 -10.44 -5.09 -6.44
C ASP A 162 -10.11 -4.90 -4.95
N ILE A 163 -9.97 -6.02 -4.24
CA ILE A 163 -9.63 -6.04 -2.81
C ILE A 163 -8.22 -5.44 -2.60
N GLY A 164 -7.30 -5.68 -3.54
CA GLY A 164 -5.94 -5.14 -3.47
C GLY A 164 -5.90 -3.61 -3.52
N GLY A 165 -6.74 -2.96 -4.32
CA GLY A 165 -6.91 -1.51 -4.31
C GLY A 165 -7.40 -0.99 -2.96
N VAL A 166 -8.43 -1.62 -2.38
CA VAL A 166 -8.98 -1.23 -1.07
C VAL A 166 -7.93 -1.39 0.04
N TRP A 167 -7.17 -2.49 0.05
CA TRP A 167 -6.08 -2.71 1.02
C TRP A 167 -5.02 -1.63 0.95
N LYS A 168 -4.58 -1.26 -0.26
CA LYS A 168 -3.60 -0.18 -0.46
C LYS A 168 -4.11 1.16 0.03
N TRP A 169 -5.38 1.46 -0.24
CA TRP A 169 -6.02 2.69 0.22
C TRP A 169 -6.11 2.79 1.74
N VAL A 170 -6.61 1.73 2.40
CA VAL A 170 -6.71 1.68 3.87
C VAL A 170 -5.34 1.69 4.53
N GLY A 171 -4.38 0.93 3.99
CA GLY A 171 -3.00 0.94 4.48
C GLY A 171 -2.40 2.34 4.46
N TYR A 172 -2.60 3.09 3.39
CA TYR A 172 -2.07 4.45 3.26
C TYR A 172 -2.73 5.47 4.20
N PHE A 173 -4.07 5.51 4.28
CA PHE A 173 -4.79 6.55 5.03
C PHE A 173 -5.03 6.22 6.50
N THR A 174 -5.27 4.96 6.82
CA THR A 174 -5.65 4.54 8.18
C THR A 174 -4.50 3.83 8.91
N GLY A 175 -3.49 3.38 8.16
CA GLY A 175 -2.28 2.77 8.71
C GLY A 175 -2.40 1.27 8.97
N PRO A 176 -1.38 0.67 9.60
CA PRO A 176 -1.19 -0.78 9.62
C PRO A 176 -2.21 -1.55 10.47
N TYR A 177 -2.79 -0.93 11.50
CA TYR A 177 -3.76 -1.59 12.37
C TYR A 177 -5.06 -1.90 11.62
N MET A 178 -5.66 -0.89 10.98
CA MET A 178 -6.89 -1.10 10.20
C MET A 178 -6.64 -2.02 9.00
N LEU A 179 -5.46 -1.92 8.39
CA LEU A 179 -5.04 -2.84 7.35
C LEU A 179 -5.04 -4.31 7.83
N ASP A 180 -4.56 -4.59 9.04
CA ASP A 180 -4.56 -5.96 9.56
C ASP A 180 -6.00 -6.50 9.76
N VAL A 181 -6.92 -5.68 10.29
CA VAL A 181 -8.35 -6.05 10.45
C VAL A 181 -8.97 -6.35 9.09
N LEU A 182 -8.72 -5.47 8.11
CA LEU A 182 -9.25 -5.60 6.76
C LEU A 182 -8.74 -6.86 6.05
N ILE A 183 -7.43 -7.15 6.15
CA ILE A 183 -6.83 -8.38 5.61
C ILE A 183 -7.46 -9.60 6.28
N ALA A 184 -7.60 -9.60 7.61
CA ALA A 184 -8.21 -10.72 8.32
C ALA A 184 -9.68 -10.96 7.92
N ALA A 185 -10.39 -9.89 7.56
CA ALA A 185 -11.79 -9.95 7.16
C ALA A 185 -11.99 -10.45 5.71
N THR A 186 -11.08 -10.10 4.78
CA THR A 186 -11.27 -10.36 3.33
C THR A 186 -10.29 -11.33 2.70
N SER A 187 -9.16 -11.65 3.35
CA SER A 187 -8.19 -12.62 2.83
C SER A 187 -8.72 -14.04 2.92
N LYS A 188 -8.30 -14.90 1.99
CA LYS A 188 -8.49 -16.35 2.09
C LYS A 188 -7.64 -16.98 3.21
N GLN A 189 -6.60 -16.30 3.68
CA GLN A 189 -5.74 -16.78 4.76
C GLN A 189 -6.43 -16.60 6.12
N THR A 190 -6.48 -17.67 6.91
CA THR A 190 -7.08 -17.68 8.25
C THR A 190 -6.20 -16.92 9.25
N ARG A 191 -6.42 -15.59 9.37
CA ARG A 191 -5.85 -14.75 10.46
C ARG A 191 -6.91 -14.21 11.42
N ARG A 192 -8.09 -14.85 11.44
CA ARG A 192 -9.31 -14.34 12.11
C ARG A 192 -9.22 -14.28 13.64
N HIS A 193 -8.38 -15.12 14.25
CA HIS A 193 -8.36 -15.30 15.71
C HIS A 193 -7.88 -14.07 16.50
N ALA A 194 -7.30 -13.06 15.86
CA ALA A 194 -6.78 -11.87 16.53
C ALA A 194 -7.81 -10.74 16.72
N TYR A 195 -9.01 -10.86 16.14
CA TYR A 195 -9.99 -9.76 16.08
C TYR A 195 -11.39 -10.23 16.48
N THR A 196 -12.20 -9.30 16.98
CA THR A 196 -13.62 -9.56 17.29
C THR A 196 -14.44 -9.71 16.01
N GLU A 197 -15.51 -10.50 16.05
CA GLU A 197 -16.38 -10.68 14.87
C GLU A 197 -16.99 -9.36 14.43
N ASP A 198 -17.35 -8.47 15.36
CA ASP A 198 -17.87 -7.13 15.05
C ASP A 198 -16.88 -6.28 14.24
N ALA A 199 -15.58 -6.37 14.55
CA ALA A 199 -14.55 -5.65 13.81
C ALA A 199 -14.35 -6.23 12.40
N LEU A 200 -14.38 -7.57 12.29
CA LEU A 200 -14.30 -8.25 11.00
C LEU A 200 -15.51 -7.91 10.13
N GLU A 201 -16.71 -7.92 10.69
CA GLU A 201 -17.95 -7.61 10.00
C GLU A 201 -18.00 -6.14 9.54
N SER A 202 -17.57 -5.22 10.41
CA SER A 202 -17.43 -3.80 10.05
C SER A 202 -16.47 -3.61 8.88
N ALA A 203 -15.34 -4.34 8.86
CA ALA A 203 -14.39 -4.30 7.76
C ALA A 203 -14.96 -4.89 6.45
N ARG A 204 -15.76 -5.98 6.52
CA ARG A 204 -16.46 -6.52 5.33
C ARG A 204 -17.44 -5.51 4.75
N ARG A 205 -18.24 -4.86 5.60
CA ARG A 205 -19.18 -3.79 5.19
C ARG A 205 -18.45 -2.62 4.55
N PHE A 206 -17.34 -2.19 5.13
CA PHE A 206 -16.51 -1.14 4.56
C PHE A 206 -16.04 -1.47 3.14
N VAL A 207 -15.63 -2.72 2.88
CA VAL A 207 -15.19 -3.16 1.54
C VAL A 207 -16.35 -3.13 0.55
N LEU A 208 -17.54 -3.59 0.96
CA LEU A 208 -18.74 -3.50 0.14
C LEU A 208 -19.05 -2.04 -0.21
N MET A 209 -18.96 -1.14 0.78
CA MET A 209 -19.20 0.29 0.57
C MET A 209 -18.17 0.93 -0.36
N ALA A 210 -16.89 0.58 -0.21
CA ALA A 210 -15.80 1.09 -1.04
C ALA A 210 -15.91 0.64 -2.51
N GLN A 211 -16.63 -0.44 -2.79
CA GLN A 211 -16.86 -0.97 -4.14
C GLN A 211 -18.09 -0.38 -4.83
N ILE A 212 -18.88 0.44 -4.14
CA ILE A 212 -20.02 1.11 -4.75
C ILE A 212 -19.48 2.18 -5.72
N PRO A 213 -19.79 2.10 -7.03
CA PRO A 213 -19.36 3.12 -7.96
C PRO A 213 -19.97 4.47 -7.59
N VAL A 214 -19.18 5.53 -7.56
CA VAL A 214 -19.69 6.90 -7.32
C VAL A 214 -20.63 7.34 -8.45
N THR A 215 -20.48 6.73 -9.63
CA THR A 215 -21.37 6.94 -10.79
C THR A 215 -22.63 6.07 -10.76
N ALA A 216 -22.78 5.20 -9.75
CA ALA A 216 -23.98 4.39 -9.62
C ALA A 216 -25.19 5.33 -9.47
N ARG A 217 -26.12 5.24 -10.43
CA ARG A 217 -27.37 6.00 -10.40
C ARG A 217 -28.10 5.69 -9.09
N PHE A 218 -28.91 6.63 -8.59
CA PHE A 218 -29.70 6.53 -7.35
C PHE A 218 -30.37 5.16 -7.09
N ALA A 219 -30.73 4.40 -8.12
CA ALA A 219 -31.26 3.04 -8.01
C ALA A 219 -30.33 2.06 -7.27
N SER A 220 -29.00 2.16 -7.44
CA SER A 220 -28.05 1.32 -6.72
C SER A 220 -27.98 1.68 -5.24
N LEU A 221 -28.11 2.96 -4.88
CA LEU A 221 -28.16 3.42 -3.49
C LEU A 221 -29.36 2.82 -2.74
N ALA A 222 -30.52 2.69 -3.40
CA ALA A 222 -31.69 2.04 -2.81
C ALA A 222 -31.44 0.57 -2.45
N THR A 223 -30.61 -0.14 -3.24
CA THR A 223 -30.24 -1.54 -2.95
C THR A 223 -29.35 -1.62 -1.71
N ILE A 224 -28.40 -0.69 -1.56
CA ILE A 224 -27.49 -0.64 -0.41
C ILE A 224 -28.24 -0.27 0.87
N VAL A 225 -29.16 0.70 0.81
CA VAL A 225 -30.03 1.06 1.95
C VAL A 225 -30.85 -0.15 2.40
N GLY A 226 -31.42 -0.92 1.46
CA GLY A 226 -32.12 -2.16 1.80
C GLY A 226 -31.24 -3.20 2.52
N MET A 227 -29.97 -3.35 2.12
CA MET A 227 -29.04 -4.24 2.81
C MET A 227 -28.66 -3.76 4.21
N ILE A 228 -28.58 -2.44 4.43
CA ILE A 228 -28.33 -1.85 5.75
C ILE A 228 -29.53 -2.14 6.67
N ASP A 229 -30.76 -1.87 6.21
CA ASP A 229 -31.97 -2.13 7.00
C ASP A 229 -32.11 -3.62 7.36
N GLU A 230 -31.82 -4.53 6.44
CA GLU A 230 -31.85 -5.98 6.71
C GLU A 230 -30.82 -6.41 7.76
N THR A 231 -29.64 -5.79 7.76
CA THR A 231 -28.59 -6.11 8.73
C THR A 231 -28.85 -5.50 10.10
N GLU A 232 -29.43 -4.29 10.16
CA GLU A 232 -29.91 -3.69 11.41
C GLU A 232 -31.05 -4.52 12.00
N GLN A 233 -32.00 -4.99 11.19
CA GLN A 233 -33.08 -5.87 11.65
C GLN A 233 -32.57 -7.21 12.20
N ARG A 234 -31.49 -7.77 11.65
CA ARG A 234 -30.87 -8.99 12.21
C ARG A 234 -30.05 -8.74 13.48
N ALA A 235 -29.47 -7.55 13.62
CA ALA A 235 -28.66 -7.19 14.77
C ALA A 235 -29.50 -6.70 15.96
N ALA A 236 -30.76 -6.30 15.72
CA ALA A 236 -31.70 -5.96 16.77
C ALA A 236 -31.84 -7.16 17.73
N PRO A 237 -31.56 -7.00 19.04
CA PRO A 237 -31.82 -8.06 20.00
C PRO A 237 -33.31 -8.43 19.92
N PRO A 238 -33.67 -9.72 20.01
CA PRO A 238 -35.06 -10.12 19.99
C PRO A 238 -35.77 -9.31 21.07
N GLU A 239 -36.82 -8.57 20.69
CA GLU A 239 -37.59 -7.79 21.67
C GLU A 239 -37.94 -8.74 22.81
N PRO A 240 -37.60 -8.38 24.06
CA PRO A 240 -37.96 -9.21 25.19
C PRO A 240 -39.47 -9.38 25.11
N SER A 241 -39.93 -10.63 24.92
CA SER A 241 -41.34 -10.95 24.91
C SER A 241 -41.93 -10.40 26.20
N ILE A 242 -42.64 -9.28 26.09
CA ILE A 242 -43.43 -8.75 27.17
C ILE A 242 -44.58 -9.73 27.29
N GLY A 243 -44.35 -10.81 28.04
CA GLY A 243 -45.42 -11.67 28.50
C GLY A 243 -46.48 -10.80 29.18
N PRO A 244 -47.78 -11.16 29.13
CA PRO A 244 -48.86 -10.40 29.74
C PRO A 244 -48.71 -10.42 31.27
N SER A 245 -47.81 -9.59 31.79
CA SER A 245 -47.49 -9.50 33.20
C SER A 245 -48.05 -8.21 33.76
N LEU A 246 -49.25 -8.38 34.30
CA LEU A 246 -49.82 -7.66 35.44
C LEU A 246 -50.11 -6.18 35.23
N ALA A 247 -51.41 -5.92 35.08
CA ALA A 247 -52.04 -4.63 35.36
C ALA A 247 -51.56 -4.10 36.72
N VAL A 248 -50.63 -3.15 36.69
CA VAL A 248 -50.26 -2.36 37.86
C VAL A 248 -51.37 -1.34 38.08
N THR A 249 -52.11 -1.53 39.17
CA THR A 249 -53.07 -0.57 39.71
C THR A 249 -52.37 0.75 40.00
N SER A 250 -52.80 1.80 39.30
CA SER A 250 -52.41 3.19 39.51
C SER A 250 -52.83 3.64 40.91
N GLY A 251 -51.86 3.78 41.81
CA GLY A 251 -52.01 4.42 43.12
C GLY A 251 -51.43 5.82 43.06
N ALA A 252 -52.31 6.81 43.04
CA ALA A 252 -51.97 8.24 43.12
C ALA A 252 -51.22 8.55 44.42
N GLY A 253 -50.03 9.14 44.27
CA GLY A 253 -49.22 9.65 45.37
C GLY A 253 -48.51 10.92 44.96
N ASP A 254 -49.20 12.06 45.12
CA ASP A 254 -48.66 13.40 45.03
C ASP A 254 -47.44 13.55 45.95
N ARG A 255 -46.29 13.93 45.39
CA ARG A 255 -45.19 14.53 46.14
C ARG A 255 -44.70 15.78 45.44
N PRO A 256 -44.62 16.93 46.14
CA PRO A 256 -44.13 18.17 45.56
C PRO A 256 -42.62 18.12 45.35
N ILE A 257 -42.20 18.46 44.13
CA ILE A 257 -40.81 18.60 43.72
C ILE A 257 -40.26 19.90 44.31
N THR A 258 -39.26 19.79 45.18
CA THR A 258 -38.46 20.92 45.67
C THR A 258 -37.29 21.16 44.69
N PRO A 259 -37.02 22.40 44.25
CA PRO A 259 -35.92 22.68 43.34
C PRO A 259 -34.62 22.83 44.14
N ASP A 260 -33.82 21.76 44.21
CA ASP A 260 -32.50 21.83 44.84
C ASP A 260 -31.38 22.05 43.80
N ARG A 261 -30.66 23.13 44.07
CA ARG A 261 -29.37 23.62 43.57
C ARG A 261 -28.59 22.76 42.56
N LEU A 262 -28.43 23.31 41.36
CA LEU A 262 -27.34 22.95 40.43
C LEU A 262 -25.99 23.49 40.95
N PRO A 263 -24.93 22.67 41.01
CA PRO A 263 -23.58 23.15 41.27
C PRO A 263 -23.00 23.84 40.03
N GLN A 264 -22.49 25.06 40.24
CA GLN A 264 -21.77 25.85 39.26
C GLN A 264 -20.48 25.13 38.81
N LEU A 265 -20.45 24.69 37.56
CA LEU A 265 -19.23 24.22 36.89
C LEU A 265 -18.35 25.42 36.55
N ARG A 266 -17.25 25.56 37.30
CA ARG A 266 -16.14 26.48 37.00
C ARG A 266 -15.47 26.09 35.68
N LEU A 267 -15.60 26.96 34.68
CA LEU A 267 -14.76 26.98 33.47
C LEU A 267 -13.33 27.37 33.86
N GLY A 268 -12.46 26.37 34.02
CA GLY A 268 -11.02 26.57 34.15
C GLY A 268 -10.40 26.96 32.82
N ARG A 269 -10.01 28.24 32.68
CA ARG A 269 -9.08 28.72 31.65
C ARG A 269 -7.71 28.07 31.85
N GLY A 270 -7.27 27.26 30.90
CA GLY A 270 -5.91 26.73 30.80
C GLY A 270 -5.34 26.97 29.41
N LEU A 271 -4.82 28.17 29.16
CA LEU A 271 -4.01 28.51 27.99
C LEU A 271 -2.65 27.79 28.09
N GLY A 272 -2.58 26.57 27.57
CA GLY A 272 -1.34 25.82 27.37
C GLY A 272 -0.71 26.14 26.02
N LYS A 273 0.37 26.93 26.05
CA LYS A 273 1.23 27.25 24.91
C LYS A 273 1.78 25.96 24.27
N SER A 274 1.28 25.59 23.08
CA SER A 274 1.93 24.55 22.27
C SER A 274 3.21 25.14 21.67
N ARG A 275 4.32 24.57 22.14
CA ARG A 275 5.69 24.88 21.71
C ARG A 275 5.84 24.56 20.23
N THR A 276 6.44 25.49 19.53
CA THR A 276 7.04 25.32 18.21
C THR A 276 8.02 24.14 18.24
N CYS A 277 7.76 23.11 17.44
CA CYS A 277 8.77 22.10 17.14
C CYS A 277 9.88 22.78 16.33
N GLY A 278 10.98 23.09 17.01
CA GLY A 278 12.21 23.57 16.40
C GLY A 278 12.77 22.55 15.42
N ALA A 279 13.14 23.05 14.25
CA ALA A 279 14.02 22.38 13.32
C ALA A 279 15.34 22.06 14.04
N MET A 280 15.73 20.78 14.04
CA MET A 280 17.09 20.39 14.41
C MET A 280 17.96 20.32 13.14
N PRO A 281 19.12 20.99 13.13
CA PRO A 281 20.09 20.91 12.06
C PRO A 281 20.94 19.64 12.19
N TRP A 282 20.95 18.80 11.15
CA TRP A 282 22.00 17.80 10.97
C TRP A 282 23.26 18.52 10.50
N ALA A 283 24.20 18.72 11.42
CA ALA A 283 25.54 19.19 11.13
C ALA A 283 26.43 18.00 10.72
N SER A 284 27.19 18.26 9.66
CA SER A 284 28.29 17.46 9.15
C SER A 284 29.50 17.51 10.07
N THR A 285 30.18 16.37 10.23
CA THR A 285 31.62 16.15 10.54
C THR A 285 31.79 14.63 10.72
N GLY A 286 32.83 13.94 10.26
CA GLY A 286 34.10 14.38 9.72
C GLY A 286 34.79 13.29 8.89
N LYS A 287 35.92 13.72 8.34
CA LYS A 287 36.85 13.09 7.40
C LYS A 287 37.71 11.97 8.04
N SER A 288 38.32 11.21 7.12
CA SER A 288 39.60 10.46 7.21
C SER A 288 39.57 9.13 8.00
N GLY A 289 40.16 8.03 7.52
CA GLY A 289 40.93 7.82 6.30
C GLY A 289 41.45 6.38 6.21
N VAL A 290 42.48 6.24 5.35
CA VAL A 290 43.41 5.11 5.20
C VAL A 290 42.94 3.96 4.30
N GLY A 291 43.54 3.94 3.10
CA GLY A 291 43.41 2.88 2.13
C GLY A 291 44.29 1.66 2.41
N ARG A 292 43.96 0.56 1.74
CA ARG A 292 44.89 -0.50 1.37
C ARG A 292 44.54 -1.01 -0.01
N THR A 293 45.43 -0.73 -0.95
CA THR A 293 45.53 -1.37 -2.26
C THR A 293 46.11 -2.77 -2.01
N VAL A 294 45.41 -3.83 -2.42
CA VAL A 294 45.99 -5.17 -2.54
C VAL A 294 45.99 -5.54 -4.01
N THR A 295 47.18 -5.47 -4.60
CA THR A 295 47.49 -5.97 -5.93
C THR A 295 47.69 -7.48 -5.81
N SER A 296 46.80 -8.28 -6.39
CA SER A 296 47.00 -9.74 -6.51
C SER A 296 47.35 -10.07 -7.96
N THR A 297 48.63 -10.32 -8.19
CA THR A 297 49.18 -10.87 -9.43
C THR A 297 49.15 -12.39 -9.32
N ALA A 298 48.31 -13.07 -10.10
CA ALA A 298 48.39 -14.51 -10.25
C ALA A 298 49.12 -14.84 -11.57
N ARG A 299 50.28 -15.48 -11.44
CA ARG A 299 51.04 -16.08 -12.53
C ARG A 299 50.36 -17.37 -12.97
N PHE A 300 50.34 -17.58 -14.28
CA PHE A 300 50.17 -18.87 -14.92
C PHE A 300 51.38 -19.76 -14.61
N GLY A 301 51.09 -21.02 -14.31
CA GLY A 301 51.97 -22.18 -14.32
C GLY A 301 51.12 -23.38 -14.69
#